data_AF-A0ABD2NTC4-F1
#
_entry.id   AF-A0ABD2NTC4-F1
#
_cell.length_a   1.000
_cell.length_b   1.000
_cell.length_c   1.000
_cell.angle_alpha   90.00
_cell.angle_beta   90.00
_cell.angle_gamma   90.00
#
_symmetry.space_group_name_H-M   'P 1'
#
loop_
_entity.id
_entity.type
_entity.pdbx_description
1 polymer ?
#
loop_
_entity_poly.entity_id
_entity_poly.type
_entity_poly.pdbx_seq_one_letter_code
_entity_poly.pdbx_strand_id
1 'polypeptide(L)'
;MISDTSNTYETISIEKWKLKEANWFMYQKKLVEGLSSLDTTEKIDTTVANFTELLTEAGELSIGKCSKTPTRKALVPWWSEQCKLAIEKYKSGLYKKKG
;
A
#
# COMPACT_ATOMS: atom_id res chain seq x y z
N MET A 1 -11.72 -32.06 -17.11
CA MET A 1 -10.48 -31.50 -16.56
C MET A 1 -10.73 -30.02 -16.33
N ILE A 2 -10.89 -29.59 -15.08
CA ILE A 2 -11.06 -28.18 -14.75
C ILE A 2 -9.64 -27.68 -14.47
N SER A 3 -9.16 -26.77 -15.31
CA SER A 3 -7.84 -26.17 -15.17
C SER A 3 -7.85 -25.24 -13.95
N ASP A 4 -7.11 -25.59 -12.92
CA ASP A 4 -6.79 -24.69 -11.81
C ASP A 4 -5.89 -23.57 -12.33
N THR A 5 -6.51 -22.47 -12.78
CA THR A 5 -5.80 -21.20 -12.93
C THR A 5 -5.50 -20.66 -11.53
N SER A 6 -4.41 -21.15 -10.94
CA SER A 6 -3.79 -20.50 -9.78
C SER A 6 -3.37 -19.10 -10.20
N ASN A 7 -4.22 -18.12 -9.89
CA ASN A 7 -3.89 -16.72 -10.02
C ASN A 7 -2.86 -16.39 -8.94
N THR A 8 -1.57 -16.56 -9.26
CA THR A 8 -0.46 -16.14 -8.39
C THR A 8 -0.32 -14.64 -8.55
N TYR A 9 -1.05 -13.90 -7.73
CA TYR A 9 -0.96 -12.45 -7.68
C TYR A 9 0.24 -12.06 -6.81
N GLU A 10 1.30 -11.59 -7.46
CA GLU A 10 2.47 -11.06 -6.77
C GLU A 10 2.05 -9.94 -5.80
N THR A 11 2.49 -10.06 -4.55
CA THR A 11 2.28 -9.06 -3.51
C THR A 11 3.19 -7.88 -3.79
N ILE A 12 2.73 -6.91 -4.59
CA ILE A 12 3.45 -5.65 -4.78
C ILE A 12 3.41 -4.90 -3.45
N SER A 13 4.58 -4.70 -2.84
CA SER A 13 4.70 -3.81 -1.69
C SER A 13 4.52 -2.37 -2.17
N ILE A 14 3.53 -1.68 -1.61
CA ILE A 14 3.29 -0.27 -1.95
C ILE A 14 3.89 0.58 -0.84
N GLU A 15 4.88 1.38 -1.19
CA GLU A 15 5.39 2.43 -0.31
C GLU A 15 4.38 3.57 -0.23
N LYS A 16 4.07 3.99 0.99
CA LYS A 16 3.14 5.09 1.26
C LYS A 16 3.73 6.05 2.28
N TRP A 17 3.49 7.33 2.11
CA TRP A 17 3.88 8.35 3.07
C TRP A 17 3.20 8.16 4.44
N LYS A 18 3.96 8.31 5.52
CA LYS A 18 3.44 8.24 6.90
C LYS A 18 2.81 9.57 7.34
N LEU A 19 1.76 10.01 6.65
CA LEU A 19 1.15 11.34 6.85
C LEU A 19 0.65 11.61 8.29
N LYS A 20 0.30 10.55 9.05
CA LYS A 20 -0.15 10.69 10.44
C LYS A 20 0.98 11.02 11.43
N GLU A 21 2.20 10.62 11.10
CA GLU A 21 3.40 10.80 11.93
C GLU A 21 4.32 11.89 11.34
N ALA A 22 3.83 12.61 10.32
CA ALA A 22 4.58 13.62 9.61
C ALA A 22 4.99 14.80 10.51
N ASN A 23 6.27 15.14 10.51
CA ASN A 23 6.75 16.38 11.11
C ASN A 23 6.61 17.54 10.11
N TRP A 24 5.40 18.11 10.05
CA TRP A 24 5.08 19.22 9.14
C TRP A 24 5.92 20.48 9.39
N PHE A 25 6.34 20.72 10.64
CA PHE A 25 7.21 21.85 10.97
C PHE A 25 8.59 21.69 10.32
N MET A 26 9.19 20.50 10.44
CA MET A 26 10.48 20.20 9.80
C MET A 26 10.37 20.22 8.27
N TYR A 27 9.27 19.71 7.72
CA TYR A 27 8.97 19.79 6.29
C TYR A 27 8.97 21.24 5.79
N GLN A 28 8.18 22.11 6.44
CA GLN A 28 8.06 23.51 6.08
C GLN A 28 9.41 24.23 6.21
N LYS A 29 10.14 23.99 7.31
CA LYS A 29 11.48 24.57 7.51
C LYS A 29 12.41 24.20 6.35
N LYS A 30 12.43 22.93 5.94
CA LYS A 30 13.27 22.47 4.83
C LYS A 30 12.89 23.09 3.49
N LEU A 31 11.60 23.25 3.22
CA LEU A 31 11.15 23.93 2.01
C LEU A 31 11.58 25.39 1.99
N VAL A 32 11.42 26.13 3.08
CA VAL A 32 11.83 27.55 3.14
C VAL A 32 13.34 27.70 2.92
N GLU A 33 14.14 26.82 3.54
CA GLU A 33 15.60 26.78 3.32
C GLU A 33 15.92 26.50 1.84
N GLY A 34 15.33 25.47 1.24
CA GLY A 34 15.64 25.04 -0.13
C GLY A 34 15.09 25.95 -1.22
N LEU A 35 13.94 26.60 -0.99
CA LEU A 35 13.36 27.55 -1.95
C LEU A 35 14.26 28.77 -2.13
N SER A 36 14.93 29.18 -1.05
CA SER A 36 15.85 30.33 -1.06
C SER A 36 17.09 30.07 -1.93
N SER A 37 17.44 28.79 -2.14
CA SER A 37 18.54 28.35 -2.99
C SER A 37 18.12 27.91 -4.40
N LEU A 38 16.82 27.92 -4.70
CA LEU A 38 16.32 27.45 -5.99
C LEU A 38 16.57 28.50 -7.07
N ASP A 39 17.38 28.17 -8.07
CA ASP A 39 17.55 29.03 -9.24
C ASP A 39 16.32 28.91 -10.14
N THR A 40 15.65 30.04 -10.37
CA THR A 40 14.46 30.13 -11.23
C THR A 40 14.75 30.71 -12.61
N THR A 41 16.02 31.05 -12.88
CA THR A 41 16.46 31.63 -14.16
C THR A 41 16.72 30.58 -15.24
N GLU A 42 16.70 29.30 -14.87
CA GLU A 42 16.84 28.17 -15.79
C GLU A 42 15.57 27.93 -16.65
N LYS A 43 15.66 26.93 -17.54
CA LYS A 43 14.48 26.47 -18.30
C LYS A 43 13.40 25.98 -17.34
N ILE A 44 12.15 26.26 -17.69
CA ILE A 44 10.97 25.88 -16.90
C ILE A 44 11.02 24.40 -16.48
N ASP A 45 11.39 23.50 -17.38
CA ASP A 45 11.46 22.07 -17.09
C ASP A 45 12.47 21.75 -15.98
N THR A 46 13.64 22.40 -15.99
CA THR A 46 14.67 22.22 -14.96
C THR A 46 14.21 22.80 -13.62
N THR A 47 13.61 23.99 -13.64
CA THR A 47 13.04 24.61 -12.44
C THR A 47 11.96 23.72 -11.80
N VAL A 48 11.09 23.13 -12.62
CA VAL A 48 10.07 22.18 -12.13
C VAL A 48 10.72 20.93 -11.56
N ALA A 49 11.71 20.35 -12.24
CA ALA A 49 12.42 19.18 -11.75
C ALA A 49 13.07 19.43 -10.39
N ASN A 50 13.85 20.52 -10.26
CA ASN A 50 14.53 20.90 -9.02
C ASN A 50 13.53 21.16 -7.89
N PHE A 51 12.40 21.79 -8.19
CA PHE A 51 11.35 22.02 -7.20
C PHE A 51 10.69 20.71 -6.74
N THR A 52 10.40 19.79 -7.67
CA THR A 52 9.83 18.48 -7.33
C THR A 52 10.80 17.61 -6.53
N GLU A 53 12.09 17.69 -6.82
CA GLU A 53 13.14 17.02 -6.06
C GLU A 53 13.19 17.56 -4.62
N LEU A 54 13.20 18.89 -4.46
CA LEU A 54 13.15 19.53 -3.14
C LEU A 54 11.93 19.09 -2.32
N LEU A 55 10.74 19.06 -2.92
CA LEU A 55 9.52 18.57 -2.25
C LEU A 55 9.67 17.10 -1.82
N THR A 56 10.27 16.29 -2.68
CA THR A 56 10.45 14.85 -2.45
C THR A 56 11.44 14.61 -1.32
N GLU A 57 12.62 15.23 -1.36
CA GLU A 57 13.65 15.13 -0.32
C GLU A 57 13.14 15.62 1.05
N ALA A 58 12.46 16.77 1.07
CA ALA A 58 11.86 17.29 2.29
C ALA A 58 10.85 16.27 2.85
N GLY A 59 10.03 15.68 1.99
CA GLY A 59 9.07 14.64 2.38
C GLY A 59 9.75 13.39 2.94
N GLU A 60 10.82 12.91 2.30
CA GLU A 60 11.58 11.74 2.75
C GLU A 60 12.16 11.94 4.15
N LEU A 61 12.71 13.12 4.42
CA LEU A 61 13.31 13.45 5.71
C LEU A 61 12.28 13.68 6.83
N SER A 62 11.15 14.34 6.53
CA SER A 62 10.22 14.78 7.58
C SER A 62 8.98 13.91 7.76
N ILE A 63 8.56 13.19 6.71
CA ILE A 63 7.38 12.31 6.72
C ILE A 63 7.82 10.86 6.75
N GLY A 64 8.78 10.51 5.88
CA GLY A 64 9.21 9.14 5.66
C GLY A 64 8.13 8.24 5.03
N LYS A 65 8.58 7.10 4.51
CA LYS A 65 7.71 6.11 3.86
C LYS A 65 7.45 4.93 4.79
N CYS A 66 6.29 4.32 4.63
CA CYS A 66 5.97 3.00 5.19
C CYS A 66 5.78 2.02 4.06
N SER A 67 6.44 0.89 4.18
CA SER A 67 6.17 -0.28 3.36
C SER A 67 5.00 -1.01 4.02
N LYS A 68 3.83 -0.97 3.39
CA LYS A 68 2.70 -1.79 3.80
C LYS A 68 2.50 -2.85 2.74
N THR A 69 2.82 -4.09 3.09
CA THR A 69 2.26 -5.23 2.39
C THR A 69 0.75 -5.12 2.53
N PRO A 70 -0.02 -5.06 1.43
CA PRO A 70 -1.46 -5.08 1.53
C PRO A 70 -1.83 -6.36 2.29
N THR A 71 -2.46 -6.23 3.46
CA THR A 71 -3.14 -7.37 4.08
C THR A 71 -4.28 -7.72 3.15
N ARG A 72 -3.97 -8.61 2.20
CA ARG A 72 -4.92 -9.12 1.24
C ARG A 72 -5.92 -9.92 2.06
N LYS A 73 -7.07 -9.31 2.41
CA LYS A 73 -8.26 -10.10 2.72
C LYS A 73 -8.41 -11.00 1.50
N ALA A 74 -8.33 -12.32 1.71
CA ALA A 74 -8.52 -13.26 0.62
C ALA A 74 -9.81 -12.86 -0.10
N LEU A 75 -9.70 -12.55 -1.39
CA LEU A 75 -10.84 -12.23 -2.24
C LEU A 75 -11.57 -13.55 -2.49
N VAL A 76 -12.22 -14.04 -1.45
CA VAL A 76 -13.08 -15.20 -1.53
C VAL A 76 -14.46 -14.71 -1.98
N PRO A 77 -15.15 -15.46 -2.85
CA PRO A 77 -16.52 -15.15 -3.18
C PRO A 77 -17.39 -15.10 -1.91
N TRP A 78 -18.43 -14.28 -1.92
CA TRP A 78 -19.36 -14.11 -0.77
C TRP A 78 -20.03 -15.43 -0.33
N TRP A 79 -20.07 -16.45 -1.20
CA TRP A 79 -20.61 -17.77 -0.93
C TRP A 79 -19.60 -18.76 -0.33
N SER A 80 -18.32 -18.41 -0.24
CA SER A 80 -17.25 -19.30 0.26
C SER A 80 -17.52 -19.80 1.68
N GLU A 81 -18.00 -18.93 2.56
CA GLU A 81 -18.36 -19.29 3.94
C GLU A 81 -19.54 -20.26 3.96
N GLN A 82 -20.55 -20.05 3.11
CA GLN A 82 -21.70 -20.95 3.02
C GLN A 82 -21.30 -22.34 2.51
N CYS A 83 -20.42 -22.42 1.52
CA CYS A 83 -19.88 -23.69 1.04
C CYS A 83 -19.10 -24.42 2.14
N LYS A 84 -18.27 -23.71 2.89
CA LYS A 84 -17.52 -24.28 4.02
C LYS A 84 -18.47 -24.86 5.07
N LEU A 85 -19.47 -24.10 5.48
CA LEU A 85 -20.49 -24.53 6.46
C LEU A 85 -21.29 -25.74 5.96
N ALA A 86 -21.66 -25.78 4.68
CA ALA A 86 -22.37 -26.92 4.09
C ALA A 86 -21.54 -28.21 4.16
N ILE A 87 -20.23 -28.13 3.84
CA ILE A 87 -19.30 -29.25 3.90
C ILE A 87 -19.12 -29.74 5.34
N GLU A 88 -18.95 -28.83 6.31
CA GLU A 88 -18.79 -29.16 7.72
C GLU A 88 -20.04 -29.85 8.30
N LYS A 89 -21.23 -29.36 7.94
CA LYS A 89 -22.51 -29.95 8.34
C LYS A 89 -22.69 -31.35 7.76
N TYR A 90 -22.35 -31.54 6.48
CA TYR A 90 -22.37 -32.86 5.84
C TYR A 90 -21.45 -33.84 6.56
N LYS A 91 -20.19 -33.45 6.81
CA LYS A 91 -19.20 -34.27 7.53
C LYS A 91 -19.70 -34.63 8.93
N SER A 92 -20.18 -33.65 9.70
CA SER A 92 -20.72 -33.86 11.04
C SER A 92 -21.91 -34.84 11.06
N GLY A 93 -22.79 -34.77 10.06
CA GLY A 93 -23.91 -35.70 9.91
C GLY A 93 -23.49 -37.14 9.60
N LEU A 94 -22.37 -37.33 8.88
CA LEU A 94 -21.81 -38.66 8.61
C LEU A 94 -21.19 -39.28 9.87
N TYR A 95 -20.53 -38.50 10.72
CA TYR A 95 -19.98 -39.00 11.98
C TYR A 95 -21.07 -39.40 12.97
N LYS A 96 -22.23 -38.74 12.96
CA LYS A 96 -23.38 -39.04 13.83
C LYS A 96 -24.13 -40.34 13.46
N LYS A 97 -23.99 -40.84 12.22
CA LYS A 97 -24.63 -42.09 11.75
C LYS A 97 -23.78 -43.36 11.95
N LYS A 98 -22.57 -43.24 12.54
CA LYS A 98 -21.62 -44.34 12.75
C LYS A 98 -21.48 -44.81 14.21
N GLY A 99 -22.33 -44.33 15.12
CA GLY A 99 -22.46 -44.84 16.50
C GLY A 99 -23.89 -45.28 16.75
#